data_AF-A0A378FRJ2-F1
#
_entry.id   AF-A0A378FRJ2-F1
#
_cell.length_a   1.000
_cell.length_b   1.000
_cell.length_c   1.000
_cell.angle_alpha   90.00
_cell.angle_beta   90.00
_cell.angle_gamma   90.00
#
_symmetry.space_group_name_H-M   'P 1'
#
loop_
_entity.id
_entity.type
_entity.pdbx_description
1 polymer ?
#
loop_
_entity_poly.entity_id
_entity_poly.type
_entity_poly.pdbx_seq_one_letter_code
_entity_poly.pdbx_strand_id
1 'polypeptide(L)'
;MHEHIRDLCRRLAQEGYLAIAPELYFRQGDPNEYHDIPTLFKELVSKVPDAQVLADLDHVASWAARHGGDAHRLLITGFCWGGRITWLYAAHNPQLKAAVAWYGKLVGENH
;
A
#
# COMPACT_ATOMS: atom_id res chain seq x y z
N MET A 1 -12.42 -1.05 2.51
CA MET A 1 -11.56 -2.23 2.30
C MET A 1 -12.24 -3.37 1.53
N HIS A 2 -11.74 -3.68 0.32
CA HIS A 2 -12.16 -4.83 -0.51
C HIS A 2 -11.87 -6.19 0.16
N GLU A 3 -12.80 -7.14 0.05
CA GLU A 3 -12.67 -8.49 0.63
C GLU A 3 -11.46 -9.26 0.07
N HIS A 4 -11.11 -9.03 -1.19
CA HIS A 4 -9.91 -9.63 -1.79
C HIS A 4 -8.61 -9.26 -1.05
N ILE A 5 -8.47 -8.01 -0.60
CA ILE A 5 -7.27 -7.58 0.14
C ILE A 5 -7.25 -8.17 1.54
N ARG A 6 -8.41 -8.28 2.19
CA ARG A 6 -8.55 -8.97 3.48
C ARG A 6 -8.13 -10.43 3.36
N ASP A 7 -8.54 -11.08 2.28
CA ASP A 7 -8.16 -12.47 2.00
C ASP A 7 -6.66 -12.65 1.82
N LEU A 8 -6.01 -11.76 1.07
CA LEU A 8 -4.56 -11.76 0.91
C LEU A 8 -3.84 -11.59 2.26
N CYS A 9 -4.32 -10.70 3.13
CA CYS A 9 -3.75 -10.56 4.48
C CYS A 9 -3.91 -11.85 5.30
N ARG A 10 -5.09 -12.51 5.25
CA ARG A 10 -5.31 -13.78 5.94
C ARG A 10 -4.38 -14.88 5.41
N ARG A 11 -4.18 -14.97 4.11
CA ARG A 11 -3.25 -15.93 3.48
C ARG A 11 -1.81 -15.69 3.91
N LEU A 12 -1.35 -14.45 3.92
CA LEU A 12 -0.02 -14.11 4.44
C LEU A 12 0.11 -14.44 5.94
N ALA A 13 -0.94 -14.25 6.73
CA ALA A 13 -0.95 -14.66 8.13
C ALA A 13 -0.84 -16.18 8.31
N GLN A 14 -1.46 -16.97 7.43
CA GLN A 14 -1.31 -18.43 7.40
C GLN A 14 0.13 -18.86 7.11
N GLU A 15 0.86 -18.08 6.33
CA GLU A 15 2.31 -18.28 6.06
C GLU A 15 3.22 -17.72 7.17
N GLY A 16 2.65 -17.22 8.28
CA GLY A 16 3.40 -16.76 9.45
C GLY A 16 3.80 -15.27 9.46
N TYR A 17 3.21 -14.44 8.60
CA TYR A 17 3.47 -13.00 8.56
C TYR A 17 2.44 -12.18 9.35
N LEU A 18 2.88 -11.08 9.99
CA LEU A 18 1.97 -10.01 10.41
C LEU A 18 1.60 -9.16 9.19
N ALA A 19 0.47 -9.47 8.55
CA ALA A 19 -0.01 -8.76 7.38
C ALA A 19 -0.93 -7.60 7.74
N ILE A 20 -0.62 -6.38 7.27
CA ILE A 20 -1.38 -5.16 7.52
C ILE A 20 -1.71 -4.50 6.18
N ALA A 21 -2.98 -4.19 5.95
CA ALA A 21 -3.44 -3.45 4.77
C ALA A 21 -4.12 -2.15 5.22
N PRO A 22 -3.41 -1.01 5.16
CA PRO A 22 -3.95 0.29 5.55
C PRO A 22 -4.96 0.82 4.52
N GLU A 23 -5.98 1.54 5.00
CA GLU A 23 -6.94 2.25 4.14
C GLU A 23 -6.33 3.61 3.73
N LEU A 24 -5.50 3.62 2.68
CA LEU A 24 -4.66 4.79 2.31
C LEU A 24 -5.43 5.99 1.73
N TYR A 25 -6.72 5.82 1.42
CA TYR A 25 -7.56 6.86 0.84
C TYR A 25 -8.41 7.61 1.86
N PHE A 26 -8.36 7.23 3.14
CA PHE A 26 -9.30 7.70 4.17
C PHE A 26 -9.38 9.23 4.34
N ARG A 27 -8.35 9.98 3.91
CA ARG A 27 -8.36 11.45 3.92
C ARG A 27 -9.03 12.07 2.69
N GLN A 28 -9.02 11.36 1.56
CA GLN A 28 -9.50 11.86 0.26
C GLN A 28 -10.93 11.36 -0.07
N GLY A 29 -11.34 10.21 0.46
CA GLY A 29 -12.69 9.69 0.26
C GLY A 29 -12.79 8.18 0.40
N ASP A 30 -14.00 7.65 0.21
CA ASP A 30 -14.25 6.20 0.20
C ASP A 30 -14.30 5.67 -1.24
N PRO A 31 -13.42 4.73 -1.64
CA PRO A 31 -13.49 4.13 -2.97
C PRO A 31 -14.80 3.38 -3.25
N ASN A 32 -15.56 2.98 -2.23
CA ASN A 32 -16.86 2.31 -2.41
C ASN A 32 -17.96 3.24 -2.95
N GLU A 33 -17.76 4.56 -2.93
CA GLU A 33 -18.69 5.54 -3.50
C GLU A 33 -18.65 5.58 -5.04
N TYR A 34 -17.68 4.89 -5.66
CA TYR A 34 -17.46 4.88 -7.10
C TYR A 34 -17.82 3.52 -7.70
N HIS A 35 -18.54 3.53 -8.83
CA HIS A 35 -19.03 2.31 -9.49
C HIS A 35 -18.29 1.97 -10.78
N ASP A 36 -17.38 2.83 -11.23
CA ASP A 36 -16.54 2.60 -12.40
C ASP A 36 -15.10 3.03 -12.12
N ILE A 37 -14.16 2.29 -12.73
CA ILE A 37 -12.73 2.47 -12.55
C ILE A 37 -12.26 3.86 -13.05
N PRO A 38 -12.67 4.35 -14.24
CA PRO A 38 -12.27 5.68 -14.70
C PRO A 38 -12.60 6.82 -13.71
N THR A 39 -13.84 6.86 -13.20
CA THR A 39 -14.27 7.90 -12.25
C THR A 39 -13.53 7.76 -10.92
N LEU A 40 -13.37 6.55 -10.40
CA LEU A 40 -12.58 6.30 -9.19
C LEU A 40 -11.15 6.83 -9.32
N PHE A 41 -10.49 6.55 -10.45
CA PHE A 41 -9.12 7.01 -10.67
C PHE A 41 -9.03 8.53 -10.77
N LYS A 42 -9.95 9.13 -11.52
CA LYS A 42 -9.98 10.58 -11.73
C LYS A 42 -10.29 11.34 -10.46
N GLU A 43 -11.30 10.90 -9.70
CA GLU A 43 -11.87 11.70 -8.62
C GLU A 43 -11.30 11.39 -7.24
N LEU A 44 -10.70 10.21 -7.03
CA LEU A 44 -10.10 9.82 -5.76
C LEU A 44 -8.60 9.50 -5.91
N VAL A 45 -8.23 8.48 -6.69
CA VAL A 45 -6.85 7.95 -6.70
C VAL A 45 -5.82 9.01 -7.14
N SER A 46 -6.16 9.84 -8.12
CA SER A 46 -5.28 10.92 -8.62
C SER A 46 -5.03 12.04 -7.60
N LYS A 47 -5.91 12.18 -6.60
CA LYS A 47 -5.86 13.24 -5.58
C LYS A 47 -5.10 12.81 -4.33
N VAL A 48 -4.61 11.57 -4.27
CA VAL A 48 -3.86 11.03 -3.13
C VAL A 48 -2.36 11.25 -3.40
N PRO A 49 -1.68 12.16 -2.68
CA PRO A 49 -0.28 12.46 -2.94
C PRO A 49 0.63 11.29 -2.58
N ASP A 50 1.63 10.98 -3.42
CA ASP A 50 2.58 9.90 -3.14
C ASP A 50 3.30 10.09 -1.80
N ALA A 51 3.76 11.31 -1.50
CA ALA A 51 4.42 11.62 -0.23
C ALA A 51 3.54 11.31 1.00
N GLN A 52 2.22 11.52 0.90
CA GLN A 52 1.28 11.15 1.95
C GLN A 52 1.28 9.62 2.14
N VAL A 53 1.17 8.88 1.04
CA VAL A 53 1.12 7.42 1.07
C VAL A 53 2.40 6.83 1.66
N LEU A 54 3.56 7.33 1.25
CA LEU A 54 4.86 6.85 1.74
C LEU A 54 5.00 7.14 3.25
N ALA A 55 4.60 8.33 3.70
CA ALA A 55 4.59 8.66 5.13
C ALA A 55 3.61 7.79 5.92
N ASP A 56 2.42 7.50 5.39
CA ASP A 56 1.47 6.59 6.03
C ASP A 56 2.04 5.18 6.17
N LEU A 57 2.75 4.69 5.16
CA LEU A 57 3.42 3.38 5.22
C LEU A 57 4.53 3.34 6.27
N ASP A 58 5.29 4.42 6.47
CA ASP A 58 6.26 4.52 7.58
C ASP A 58 5.57 4.45 8.96
N HIS A 59 4.41 5.09 9.10
CA HIS A 59 3.61 5.00 10.32
C HIS A 59 3.07 3.59 10.54
N VAL A 60 2.65 2.89 9.48
CA VAL A 60 2.22 1.49 9.55
C VAL A 60 3.37 0.58 9.99
N ALA A 61 4.57 0.75 9.44
CA ALA A 61 5.76 0.00 9.86
C ALA A 61 6.11 0.27 11.33
N SER A 62 6.05 1.54 11.74
CA SER A 62 6.29 1.96 13.13
C SER A 62 5.26 1.38 14.09
N TRP A 63 4.00 1.33 13.68
CA TRP A 63 2.93 0.70 14.45
C TRP A 63 3.17 -0.82 14.55
N ALA A 64 3.47 -1.49 13.44
CA ALA A 64 3.70 -2.94 13.39
C ALA A 64 4.82 -3.36 14.36
N ALA A 65 5.92 -2.62 14.40
CA ALA A 65 7.05 -2.87 15.31
C ALA A 65 6.66 -2.85 16.80
N ARG A 66 5.60 -2.14 17.16
CA ARG A 66 5.07 -2.06 18.54
C ARG A 66 3.93 -3.05 18.81
N HIS A 67 3.45 -3.75 17.78
CA HIS A 67 2.26 -4.61 17.84
C HIS A 67 2.52 -6.01 17.28
N GLY A 68 3.69 -6.58 17.62
CA GLY A 68 4.04 -7.96 17.30
C GLY A 68 4.84 -8.17 16.00
N GLY A 69 5.14 -7.10 15.26
CA GLY A 69 6.05 -7.14 14.12
C GLY A 69 7.51 -6.93 14.52
N ASP A 70 8.43 -7.48 13.72
CA ASP A 70 9.87 -7.26 13.86
C ASP A 70 10.33 -6.13 12.92
N ALA A 71 10.82 -5.03 13.49
CA ALA A 71 11.30 -3.87 12.74
C ALA A 71 12.42 -4.19 11.74
N HIS A 72 13.22 -5.23 11.99
CA HIS A 72 14.31 -5.63 11.11
C HIS A 72 13.85 -6.54 9.96
N ARG A 73 12.58 -6.94 9.93
CA ARG A 73 11.98 -7.84 8.93
C ARG A 73 10.82 -7.19 8.17
N LEU A 74 10.91 -5.88 7.92
CA LEU A 74 9.91 -5.14 7.16
C LEU A 74 9.89 -5.56 5.68
N LEU A 75 8.71 -5.92 5.18
CA LEU A 75 8.44 -6.32 3.80
C LEU A 75 7.20 -5.58 3.28
N ILE A 76 7.09 -5.41 1.96
CA ILE A 76 5.90 -4.83 1.33
C ILE A 76 5.52 -5.59 0.05
N THR A 77 4.22 -5.71 -0.20
CA THR A 77 3.68 -6.16 -1.48
C THR A 77 2.43 -5.36 -1.83
N GLY A 78 2.19 -5.15 -3.11
CA GLY A 78 1.05 -4.37 -3.58
C GLY A 78 0.68 -4.66 -5.03
N PHE A 79 -0.59 -4.40 -5.35
CA PHE A 79 -1.21 -4.78 -6.62
C PHE A 79 -1.75 -3.53 -7.36
N CYS A 80 -1.63 -3.49 -8.69
CA CYS A 80 -2.11 -2.38 -9.52
C CYS A 80 -1.52 -1.03 -9.05
N TRP A 81 -2.35 -0.07 -8.61
CA TRP A 81 -1.88 1.18 -8.00
C TRP A 81 -0.92 0.92 -6.82
N GLY A 82 -1.24 -0.06 -5.97
CA GLY A 82 -0.37 -0.48 -4.86
C GLY A 82 0.95 -1.10 -5.33
N GLY A 83 1.00 -1.66 -6.56
CA GLY A 83 2.24 -2.14 -7.17
C GLY A 83 3.19 -0.99 -7.52
N ARG A 84 2.67 0.14 -8.01
CA ARG A 84 3.47 1.37 -8.20
C ARG A 84 3.96 1.91 -6.86
N ILE A 85 3.08 1.98 -5.86
CA ILE A 85 3.46 2.40 -4.50
C ILE A 85 4.55 1.50 -3.92
N THR A 86 4.49 0.19 -4.19
CA THR A 86 5.52 -0.77 -3.76
C THR A 86 6.90 -0.41 -4.33
N TRP A 87 6.98 -0.02 -5.60
CA TRP A 87 8.24 0.47 -6.20
C TRP A 87 8.73 1.76 -5.53
N LEU A 88 7.85 2.73 -5.31
CA LEU A 88 8.21 4.00 -4.68
C LEU A 88 8.67 3.81 -3.23
N TYR A 89 7.97 2.96 -2.48
CA TYR A 89 8.32 2.69 -1.08
C TYR A 89 9.66 1.98 -0.93
N ALA A 90 10.01 1.11 -1.90
CA ALA A 90 11.33 0.49 -1.95
C ALA A 90 12.47 1.49 -2.14
N ALA A 91 12.23 2.62 -2.82
CA ALA A 91 13.19 3.71 -2.95
C ALA A 91 13.16 4.70 -1.78
N HIS A 92 12.10 4.68 -0.96
CA HIS A 92 11.85 5.64 0.12
C HIS A 92 12.42 5.17 1.47
N ASN A 93 12.12 3.94 1.91
CA ASN A 93 12.46 3.47 3.25
C ASN A 93 13.67 2.51 3.25
N PRO A 94 14.86 2.93 3.70
CA PRO A 94 16.07 2.09 3.67
C PRO A 94 16.03 0.90 4.65
N GLN A 95 15.05 0.83 5.56
CA GLN A 95 14.89 -0.30 6.47
C GLN A 95 14.21 -1.50 5.79
N LEU A 96 13.47 -1.26 4.70
CA LEU A 96 12.75 -2.29 3.94
C LEU A 96 13.69 -3.38 3.43
N LYS A 97 13.32 -4.65 3.62
CA LYS A 97 14.14 -5.81 3.23
C LYS A 97 13.82 -6.36 1.85
N ALA A 98 12.56 -6.34 1.46
CA ALA A 98 12.14 -6.71 0.12
C ALA A 98 10.79 -6.09 -0.25
N ALA A 99 10.57 -5.96 -1.54
CA ALA A 99 9.36 -5.43 -2.14
C ALA A 99 8.89 -6.35 -3.28
N VAL A 100 7.60 -6.67 -3.32
CA VAL A 100 7.00 -7.46 -4.42
C VAL A 100 5.85 -6.67 -5.05
N ALA A 101 6.14 -6.05 -6.19
CA ALA A 101 5.19 -5.23 -6.94
C ALA A 101 4.49 -6.05 -8.03
N TRP A 102 3.16 -6.08 -8.01
CA TRP A 102 2.36 -6.79 -9.00
C TRP A 102 1.66 -5.80 -9.95
N TYR A 103 2.00 -5.89 -11.25
CA TYR A 103 1.36 -5.12 -12.34
C TYR A 103 1.17 -3.62 -12.03
N GLY A 104 2.16 -3.03 -11.35
CA GLY A 104 2.22 -1.60 -11.05
C GLY A 104 2.72 -0.79 -12.24
N LYS A 105 2.17 0.42 -12.43
CA LYS A 105 2.64 1.35 -13.45
C LYS A 105 4.10 1.75 -13.16
N LEU A 106 4.99 1.54 -14.14
CA LEU A 106 6.43 1.85 -14.04
C LEU A 106 6.78 3.27 -14.50
N VAL A 107 5.89 3.91 -15.26
CA VAL A 107 6.15 5.23 -15.85
C VAL A 107 5.60 6.31 -14.89
N GLY A 108 6.50 7.16 -14.40
CA GLY A 108 6.16 8.40 -13.69
C GLY A 108 5.62 9.47 -14.64
N GLU A 109 5.07 10.57 -14.12
CA GLU A 109 4.82 11.73 -14.96
C GLU A 109 6.16 12.30 -15.43
N ASN A 110 6.32 12.49 -16.74
CA ASN A 110 7.45 13.25 -17.28
C ASN A 110 7.23 14.71 -16.87
N HIS A 111 8.05 15.22 -15.96
CA HIS A 111 8.19 16.66 -15.73
C HIS A 111 9.17 17.25 -16.74
#